data_AF-A0A7X3NZT9-F1
#
_entry.id   AF-A0A7X3NZT9-F1
#
_cell.length_a   1.000
_cell.length_b   1.000
_cell.length_c   1.000
_cell.angle_alpha   90.00
_cell.angle_beta   90.00
_cell.angle_gamma   90.00
#
_symmetry.space_group_name_H-M   'P 1'
#
loop_
_entity.id
_entity.type
_entity.pdbx_description
1 polymer ?
#
loop_
_entity_poly.entity_id
_entity_poly.type
_entity_poly.pdbx_seq_one_letter_code
_entity_poly.pdbx_strand_id
1 'polypeptide(L)'
;MWHVHFYFHKWQRQRHKDGLPYANYNVMDCHFKALKKTTHPHWKMLPSQAVQQELLRIDKAYDRFFKKLGGRPHIKPRHKFKSLTYPGSAGWSLLNNRITLTFRKWNPKMRKWQFDRVSYTFHKHRQWHGTIRNITIKRDSCGNYWLCITTTYRDFRPLLTTGKNVGADFGMKDAYLTLSTGEKIQHPQPLKQSLNKLRKLNIEPVWD
;
A
#
# COMPACT_ATOMS: atom_id res chain seq x y z
N MET A 1 -0.26 -8.99 11.13
CA MET A 1 -0.79 -7.67 10.68
C MET A 1 -2.30 -7.68 10.47
N TRP A 2 -2.86 -8.58 9.65
CA TRP A 2 -4.32 -8.60 9.39
C TRP A 2 -5.21 -8.67 10.66
N HIS A 3 -4.81 -9.43 11.70
CA HIS A 3 -5.56 -9.44 12.97
C HIS A 3 -5.66 -8.06 13.63
N VAL A 4 -4.63 -7.22 13.52
CA VAL A 4 -4.66 -5.84 14.04
C VAL A 4 -5.67 -5.02 13.24
N HIS A 5 -5.60 -5.08 11.90
CA HIS A 5 -6.57 -4.43 11.01
C HIS A 5 -8.01 -4.82 11.35
N PHE A 6 -8.27 -6.14 11.44
CA PHE A 6 -9.58 -6.69 11.75
C PHE A 6 -10.08 -6.23 13.13
N TYR A 7 -9.22 -6.31 14.15
CA TYR A 7 -9.55 -5.90 15.51
C TYR A 7 -9.94 -4.43 15.57
N PHE A 8 -9.11 -3.53 15.05
CA PHE A 8 -9.36 -2.09 15.18
C PHE A 8 -10.60 -1.64 14.41
N HIS A 9 -10.89 -2.21 13.25
CA HIS A 9 -12.15 -1.94 12.58
C HIS A 9 -13.37 -2.47 13.37
N LYS A 10 -13.30 -3.68 13.95
CA LYS A 10 -14.38 -4.20 14.81
C LYS A 10 -14.56 -3.32 16.05
N TRP A 11 -13.47 -2.93 16.69
CA TRP A 11 -13.48 -2.08 17.87
C TRP A 11 -14.11 -0.71 17.58
N GLN A 12 -13.77 -0.07 16.46
CA GLN A 12 -14.40 1.19 16.03
C GLN A 12 -15.91 1.03 15.78
N ARG A 13 -16.32 -0.10 15.18
CA ARG A 13 -17.75 -0.40 14.96
C ARG A 13 -18.49 -0.60 16.27
N GLN A 14 -17.87 -1.27 17.24
CA GLN A 14 -18.46 -1.48 18.56
C GLN A 14 -18.61 -0.14 19.30
N ARG A 15 -17.56 0.67 19.36
CA ARG A 15 -17.61 2.01 19.96
C ARG A 15 -18.75 2.87 19.40
N HIS A 16 -18.93 2.85 18.08
CA HIS A 16 -20.04 3.58 17.45
C HIS A 16 -21.41 3.03 17.87
N LYS A 17 -21.58 1.71 18.01
CA LYS A 17 -22.82 1.12 18.52
C LYS A 17 -23.08 1.53 19.97
N ASP A 18 -22.03 1.65 20.76
CA ASP A 18 -22.07 2.06 22.16
C ASP A 18 -22.23 3.60 22.33
N GLY A 19 -22.41 4.36 21.23
CA GLY A 19 -22.53 5.81 21.27
C GLY A 19 -21.24 6.57 21.60
N LEU A 20 -20.09 5.89 21.62
CA LEU A 20 -18.80 6.49 21.95
C LEU A 20 -18.20 7.26 20.76
N PRO A 21 -17.39 8.31 21.03
CA PRO A 21 -16.73 9.06 19.98
C PRO A 21 -15.73 8.19 19.20
N TYR A 22 -15.55 8.56 17.94
CA TYR A 22 -14.57 7.98 17.03
C TYR A 22 -13.16 8.01 17.64
N ALA A 23 -12.47 6.87 17.62
CA ALA A 23 -11.10 6.78 18.12
C ALA A 23 -10.11 7.14 17.00
N ASN A 24 -9.49 8.32 17.05
CA ASN A 24 -8.44 8.68 16.10
C ASN A 24 -7.17 7.82 16.25
N TYR A 25 -6.16 8.05 15.41
CA TYR A 25 -4.87 7.36 15.46
C TYR A 25 -4.25 7.30 16.87
N ASN A 26 -4.23 8.41 17.60
CA ASN A 26 -3.59 8.48 18.92
C ASN A 26 -4.31 7.57 19.94
N VAL A 27 -5.65 7.57 19.91
CA VAL A 27 -6.46 6.70 20.77
C VAL A 27 -6.24 5.24 20.39
N MET A 28 -6.20 4.92 19.09
CA MET A 28 -5.91 3.56 18.62
C MET A 28 -4.51 3.08 19.02
N ASP A 29 -3.48 3.92 18.91
CA ASP A 29 -2.10 3.57 19.27
C ASP A 29 -1.94 3.38 20.79
N CYS A 30 -2.60 4.21 21.61
CA CYS A 30 -2.65 4.04 23.05
C CYS A 30 -3.31 2.70 23.42
N HIS A 31 -4.47 2.41 22.84
CA HIS A 31 -5.16 1.13 23.04
C HIS A 31 -4.31 -0.06 22.58
N PHE A 32 -3.63 0.04 21.44
CA PHE A 32 -2.71 -0.99 20.96
C PHE A 32 -1.57 -1.27 21.96
N LYS A 33 -1.01 -0.22 22.58
CA LYS A 33 0.03 -0.36 23.61
C LYS A 33 -0.50 -1.10 24.84
N ALA A 34 -1.74 -0.84 25.27
CA ALA A 34 -2.40 -1.56 26.35
C ALA A 34 -2.63 -3.03 26.00
N LEU A 35 -3.18 -3.33 24.82
CA LEU A 35 -3.45 -4.70 24.35
C LEU A 35 -2.19 -5.56 24.30
N LYS A 36 -1.04 -4.99 23.91
CA LYS A 36 0.26 -5.70 23.93
C LYS A 36 0.70 -6.13 25.33
N LYS A 37 0.21 -5.48 26.39
CA LYS A 37 0.53 -5.81 27.78
C LYS A 37 -0.46 -6.80 28.38
N THR A 38 -1.68 -6.85 27.87
CA THR A 38 -2.80 -7.62 28.43
C THR A 38 -3.21 -8.77 27.52
N THR A 39 -4.18 -8.55 26.63
CA THR A 39 -4.90 -9.60 25.89
C THR A 39 -4.17 -10.08 24.63
N HIS A 40 -3.25 -9.28 24.09
CA HIS A 40 -2.55 -9.56 22.84
C HIS A 40 -1.01 -9.45 22.97
N PRO A 41 -0.38 -10.17 23.91
CA PRO A 41 1.07 -10.09 24.11
C PRO A 41 1.87 -10.51 22.87
N HIS A 42 1.33 -11.44 22.07
CA HIS A 42 1.92 -11.90 20.81
C HIS A 42 2.04 -10.79 19.75
N TRP A 43 1.30 -9.67 19.85
CA TRP A 43 1.46 -8.53 18.94
C TRP A 43 2.78 -7.78 19.13
N LYS A 44 3.52 -8.04 20.20
CA LYS A 44 4.91 -7.58 20.36
C LYS A 44 5.84 -8.14 19.27
N MET A 45 5.47 -9.23 18.60
CA MET A 45 6.22 -9.83 17.48
C MET A 45 6.18 -8.96 16.21
N LEU A 46 5.15 -8.10 16.09
CA LEU A 46 4.94 -7.27 14.91
C LEU A 46 5.89 -6.07 14.88
N PRO A 47 6.35 -5.63 13.68
CA PRO A 47 7.11 -4.40 13.55
C PRO A 47 6.25 -3.20 13.93
N SER A 48 6.71 -2.39 14.91
CA SER A 48 5.95 -1.26 15.46
C SER A 48 5.55 -0.24 14.39
N GLN A 49 6.51 0.15 13.54
CA GLN A 49 6.31 1.10 12.44
C GLN A 49 5.23 0.62 11.46
N ALA A 50 5.22 -0.67 11.15
CA ALA A 50 4.23 -1.24 10.23
C ALA A 50 2.83 -1.29 10.85
N VAL A 51 2.71 -1.52 12.17
CA VAL A 51 1.44 -1.44 12.87
C VAL A 51 0.93 0.00 12.92
N GLN A 52 1.80 0.96 13.26
CA GLN A 52 1.44 2.37 13.29
C GLN A 52 0.93 2.85 11.93
N GLN A 53 1.57 2.42 10.84
CA GLN A 53 1.12 2.71 9.49
C GLN A 53 -0.26 2.10 9.17
N GLU A 54 -0.56 0.92 9.70
CA GLU A 54 -1.89 0.31 9.55
C GLU A 54 -2.97 1.09 10.32
N LEU A 55 -2.68 1.52 11.56
CA LEU A 55 -3.60 2.36 12.33
C LEU A 55 -3.84 3.71 11.63
N LEU A 56 -2.80 4.33 11.07
CA LEU A 56 -2.92 5.55 10.26
C LEU A 56 -3.75 5.34 9.00
N ARG A 57 -3.70 4.15 8.37
CA ARG A 57 -4.55 3.84 7.21
C ARG A 57 -6.02 3.75 7.59
N ILE A 58 -6.33 3.13 8.73
CA ILE A 58 -7.68 3.09 9.27
C ILE A 58 -8.15 4.52 9.53
N ASP A 59 -7.31 5.33 10.19
CA ASP A 59 -7.64 6.70 10.55
C ASP A 59 -7.93 7.59 9.33
N LYS A 60 -7.03 7.56 8.34
CA LYS A 60 -7.22 8.29 7.08
C LYS A 60 -8.45 7.85 6.30
N ALA A 61 -8.84 6.57 6.38
CA ALA A 61 -10.04 6.09 5.72
C ALA A 61 -11.30 6.68 6.38
N TYR A 62 -11.32 6.77 7.72
CA TYR A 62 -12.42 7.41 8.45
C TYR A 62 -12.44 8.94 8.25
N ASP A 63 -11.28 9.60 8.26
CA ASP A 63 -11.18 11.04 7.95
C ASP A 63 -11.80 11.38 6.58
N ARG A 64 -11.50 10.58 5.54
CA ARG A 64 -12.13 10.73 4.22
C ARG A 64 -13.64 10.48 4.24
N PHE A 65 -14.09 9.50 5.02
CA PHE A 65 -15.51 9.21 5.18
C PHE A 65 -16.26 10.38 5.82
N PHE A 66 -15.72 10.96 6.90
CA PHE A 66 -16.32 12.12 7.56
C PHE A 66 -16.34 13.37 6.67
N LYS A 67 -15.32 13.55 5.84
CA LYS A 67 -15.26 14.61 4.81
C LYS A 67 -16.17 14.34 3.59
N LYS A 68 -16.93 13.24 3.57
CA LYS A 68 -17.76 12.81 2.44
C LYS A 68 -16.96 12.62 1.12
N LEU A 69 -15.66 12.35 1.22
CA LEU A 69 -14.75 12.08 0.09
C LEU A 69 -14.59 10.58 -0.20
N GLY A 70 -15.39 9.74 0.46
CA GLY A 70 -15.39 8.30 0.30
C GLY A 70 -16.44 7.62 1.19
N GLY A 71 -16.72 6.36 0.90
CA GLY A 71 -17.62 5.54 1.70
C GLY A 71 -17.04 5.14 3.05
N ARG A 72 -17.88 4.55 3.90
CA ARG A 72 -17.49 4.05 5.22
C ARG A 72 -16.35 3.01 5.10
N PRO A 73 -15.31 3.04 5.95
CA PRO A 73 -14.25 2.04 5.90
C PRO A 73 -14.76 0.61 6.19
N HIS A 74 -14.42 -0.33 5.31
CA HIS A 74 -14.78 -1.74 5.45
C HIS A 74 -13.57 -2.60 5.88
N ILE A 75 -13.85 -3.63 6.68
CA ILE A 75 -12.89 -4.67 7.04
C ILE A 75 -12.53 -5.44 5.77
N LYS A 76 -11.23 -5.51 5.45
CA LYS A 76 -10.77 -6.33 4.32
C LYS A 76 -10.74 -7.80 4.72
N PRO A 77 -11.30 -8.72 3.92
CA PRO A 77 -11.05 -10.16 4.06
C PRO A 77 -9.54 -10.45 4.02
N ARG A 78 -9.11 -11.52 4.71
CA ARG A 78 -7.68 -11.87 4.84
C ARG A 78 -6.98 -12.00 3.48
N HIS A 79 -7.61 -12.61 2.48
CA HIS A 79 -7.05 -12.76 1.14
C HIS A 79 -6.90 -11.42 0.38
N LYS A 80 -7.70 -10.39 0.72
CA LYS A 80 -7.61 -9.03 0.17
C LYS A 80 -6.65 -8.12 0.95
N PHE A 81 -6.18 -8.53 2.13
CA PHE A 81 -5.13 -7.83 2.86
C PHE A 81 -3.76 -8.21 2.28
N LYS A 82 -3.34 -7.45 1.27
CA LYS A 82 -2.21 -7.80 0.40
C LYS A 82 -0.96 -6.94 0.59
N SER A 83 -0.91 -6.01 1.54
CA SER A 83 0.22 -5.08 1.64
C SER A 83 0.64 -4.77 3.06
N LEU A 84 1.96 -4.70 3.28
CA LEU A 84 2.59 -4.28 4.52
C LEU A 84 3.58 -3.15 4.23
N THR A 85 3.48 -2.04 4.95
CA THR A 85 4.35 -0.88 4.72
C THR A 85 5.21 -0.61 5.95
N TYR A 86 6.49 -0.42 5.72
CA TYR A 86 7.47 0.04 6.68
C TYR A 86 7.77 1.51 6.39
N PRO A 87 7.20 2.45 7.18
CA PRO A 87 7.51 3.86 7.03
C PRO A 87 8.91 4.19 7.55
N GLY A 88 9.54 5.20 6.94
CA GLY A 88 10.85 5.71 7.35
C GLY A 88 12.00 4.73 7.08
N SER A 89 13.11 4.97 7.75
CA SER A 89 14.36 4.19 7.64
C SER A 89 14.51 3.08 8.69
N ALA A 90 13.52 2.88 9.55
CA ALA A 90 13.60 1.93 10.66
C ALA A 90 12.91 0.60 10.34
N GLY A 91 13.47 -0.49 10.87
CA GLY A 91 12.87 -1.83 10.78
C GLY A 91 13.11 -2.55 9.46
N TRP A 92 13.92 -1.97 8.57
CA TRP A 92 14.40 -2.62 7.36
C TRP A 92 15.80 -2.12 6.98
N SER A 93 16.53 -2.88 6.17
CA SER A 93 17.75 -2.44 5.50
C SER A 93 17.82 -3.03 4.10
N LEU A 94 18.46 -2.31 3.17
CA LEU A 94 18.55 -2.70 1.77
C LEU A 94 20.02 -2.70 1.35
N LEU A 95 20.58 -3.86 1.04
CA LEU A 95 21.98 -4.03 0.65
C LEU A 95 22.09 -5.16 -0.38
N ASN A 96 22.84 -4.96 -1.47
CA ASN A 96 23.15 -5.98 -2.47
C ASN A 96 21.91 -6.76 -2.97
N ASN A 97 20.86 -6.04 -3.40
CA ASN A 97 19.58 -6.64 -3.85
C ASN A 97 18.94 -7.58 -2.81
N ARG A 98 19.23 -7.35 -1.53
CA ARG A 98 18.66 -8.06 -0.40
C ARG A 98 17.98 -7.08 0.53
N ILE A 99 16.71 -7.33 0.82
CA ILE A 99 15.97 -6.61 1.84
C ILE A 99 15.97 -7.41 3.14
N THR A 100 16.45 -6.80 4.21
CA THR A 100 16.39 -7.37 5.55
C THR A 100 15.29 -6.67 6.32
N LEU A 101 14.27 -7.41 6.75
CA LEU A 101 13.18 -6.91 7.57
C LEU A 101 13.41 -7.26 9.02
N THR A 102 13.10 -6.33 9.91
CA THR A 102 13.23 -6.54 11.36
C THR A 102 11.86 -6.81 11.97
N PHE A 103 11.76 -7.98 12.58
CA PHE A 103 10.66 -8.42 13.44
C PHE A 103 11.16 -8.52 14.89
N ARG A 104 10.30 -9.02 15.77
CA ARG A 104 10.72 -9.42 17.12
C ARG A 104 10.37 -10.89 17.31
N LYS A 105 11.19 -11.61 18.07
CA LYS A 105 10.89 -12.97 18.52
C LYS A 105 11.05 -13.07 20.02
N TRP A 106 10.23 -13.89 20.65
CA TRP A 106 10.37 -14.20 22.07
C TRP A 106 11.51 -15.20 22.25
N ASN A 107 12.47 -14.87 23.10
CA ASN A 107 13.50 -15.82 23.51
C ASN A 107 13.10 -16.43 24.87
N PRO A 108 12.68 -17.71 24.92
CA PRO A 108 12.24 -18.33 26.16
C PRO A 108 13.37 -18.49 27.17
N LYS A 109 14.60 -18.79 26.72
CA LYS A 109 15.78 -18.96 27.58
C LYS A 109 16.14 -17.67 28.31
N MET A 110 16.16 -16.54 27.59
CA MET A 110 16.49 -15.23 28.17
C MET A 110 15.27 -14.46 28.70
N ARG A 111 14.06 -15.05 28.61
CA ARG A 111 12.77 -14.43 28.97
C ARG A 111 12.62 -12.98 28.47
N LYS A 112 13.12 -12.69 27.26
CA LYS A 112 13.08 -11.35 26.66
C LYS A 112 12.79 -11.38 25.16
N TRP A 113 12.19 -10.30 24.68
CA TRP A 113 11.99 -10.07 23.25
C TRP A 113 13.28 -9.62 22.60
N GLN A 114 13.64 -10.24 21.48
CA GLN A 114 14.84 -9.91 20.70
C GLN A 114 14.46 -9.54 19.27
N PHE A 115 15.34 -8.80 18.60
CA PHE A 115 15.16 -8.53 17.18
C PHE A 115 15.37 -9.81 16.38
N ASP A 116 14.52 -9.98 15.37
CA ASP A 116 14.61 -11.08 14.43
C ASP A 116 14.73 -10.48 13.02
N ARG A 117 15.91 -10.62 12.41
CA ARG A 117 16.21 -9.99 11.12
C ARG A 117 16.13 -11.05 10.03
N VAL A 118 15.15 -10.93 9.14
CA VAL A 118 14.91 -11.88 8.06
C VAL A 118 15.27 -11.23 6.74
N SER A 119 16.16 -11.86 5.98
CA SER A 119 16.64 -11.35 4.70
C SER A 119 15.92 -12.04 3.53
N TYR A 120 15.54 -11.27 2.53
CA TYR A 120 14.94 -11.74 1.29
C TYR A 120 15.71 -11.16 0.11
N THR A 121 16.04 -12.01 -0.86
CA THR A 121 16.56 -11.56 -2.15
C THR A 121 15.41 -11.07 -3.03
N PHE A 122 15.67 -10.08 -3.87
CA PHE A 122 14.70 -9.61 -4.85
C PHE A 122 15.38 -9.26 -6.17
N HIS A 123 14.65 -9.40 -7.27
CA HIS A 123 15.12 -8.96 -8.58
C HIS A 123 14.99 -7.44 -8.69
N LYS A 124 16.13 -6.74 -8.77
CA LYS A 124 16.17 -5.29 -8.97
C LYS A 124 15.99 -4.95 -10.45
N HIS A 125 14.77 -4.70 -10.86
CA HIS A 125 14.44 -4.37 -12.25
C HIS A 125 14.86 -2.95 -12.68
N ARG A 126 15.11 -2.02 -11.75
CA ARG A 126 15.55 -0.66 -12.06
C ARG A 126 16.38 -0.05 -10.93
N GLN A 127 17.22 0.92 -11.28
CA GLN A 127 17.86 1.80 -10.30
C GLN A 127 16.83 2.75 -9.70
N TRP A 128 17.05 3.19 -8.47
CA TRP A 128 16.24 4.22 -7.82
C TRP A 128 17.14 5.39 -7.45
N HIS A 129 16.60 6.59 -7.56
CA HIS A 129 17.27 7.82 -7.20
C HIS A 129 16.69 8.38 -5.90
N GLY A 130 17.49 9.21 -5.22
CA GLY A 130 17.12 9.85 -3.96
C GLY A 130 17.07 8.89 -2.76
N THR A 131 16.66 9.43 -1.62
CA THR A 131 16.59 8.70 -0.35
C THR A 131 15.30 7.89 -0.28
N ILE A 132 15.38 6.62 0.12
CA ILE A 132 14.21 5.79 0.33
C ILE A 132 13.45 6.30 1.57
N ARG A 133 12.18 6.64 1.37
CA ARG A 133 11.28 7.11 2.43
C ARG A 133 10.49 5.97 3.05
N ASN A 134 9.91 5.11 2.22
CA ASN A 134 9.06 4.00 2.67
C ASN A 134 9.31 2.78 1.80
N ILE A 135 9.17 1.60 2.42
CA ILE A 135 9.11 0.33 1.71
C ILE A 135 7.74 -0.30 1.92
N THR A 136 7.11 -0.72 0.84
CA THR A 136 5.87 -1.51 0.89
C THR A 136 6.06 -2.85 0.22
N ILE A 137 5.79 -3.92 0.96
CA ILE A 137 5.72 -5.27 0.44
C ILE A 137 4.28 -5.51 0.02
N LYS A 138 4.05 -5.83 -1.24
CA LYS A 138 2.72 -6.04 -1.81
C LYS A 138 2.63 -7.41 -2.48
N ARG A 139 1.59 -8.17 -2.16
CA ARG A 139 1.23 -9.41 -2.85
C ARG A 139 0.26 -9.11 -3.98
N ASP A 140 0.48 -9.66 -5.16
CA ASP A 140 -0.49 -9.55 -6.27
C ASP A 140 -1.63 -10.59 -6.16
N SER A 141 -2.39 -10.79 -7.23
CA SER A 141 -3.41 -11.85 -7.33
C SER A 141 -2.82 -13.22 -7.59
N CYS A 142 -1.68 -13.30 -8.27
CA CYS A 142 -0.99 -14.55 -8.59
C CYS A 142 -0.14 -15.09 -7.43
N GLY A 143 0.02 -14.30 -6.36
CA GLY A 143 0.77 -14.68 -5.17
C GLY A 143 2.21 -14.14 -5.15
N ASN A 144 2.65 -13.42 -6.18
CA ASN A 144 4.00 -12.84 -6.20
C ASN A 144 4.10 -11.66 -5.23
N TYR A 145 5.27 -11.53 -4.63
CA TYR A 145 5.60 -10.42 -3.74
C TYR A 145 6.43 -9.37 -4.46
N TRP A 146 5.97 -8.13 -4.36
CA TRP A 146 6.57 -6.95 -4.95
C TRP A 146 7.12 -6.04 -3.88
N LEU A 147 8.31 -5.53 -4.13
CA LEU A 147 8.94 -4.51 -3.32
C LEU A 147 8.67 -3.12 -3.92
N CYS A 148 7.71 -2.39 -3.35
CA CYS A 148 7.39 -1.04 -3.75
C CYS A 148 8.19 -0.04 -2.92
N ILE A 149 9.17 0.61 -3.54
CA ILE A 149 10.06 1.59 -2.90
C ILE A 149 9.56 3.00 -3.23
N THR A 150 9.32 3.82 -2.20
CA THR A 150 9.00 5.25 -2.36
C THR A 150 10.24 6.06 -2.00
N THR A 151 10.72 6.91 -2.90
CA THR A 151 11.89 7.78 -2.67
C THR A 151 11.50 9.25 -2.58
N THR A 152 12.41 10.08 -2.06
CA THR A 152 12.28 11.54 -2.02
C THR A 152 12.62 12.21 -3.35
N TYR A 153 13.07 11.43 -4.34
CA TYR A 153 13.46 11.95 -5.64
C TYR A 153 12.28 12.59 -6.35
N ARG A 154 12.49 13.82 -6.81
CA ARG A 154 11.56 14.54 -7.67
C ARG A 154 12.17 14.64 -9.04
N ASP A 155 11.63 13.87 -9.97
CA ASP A 155 11.99 13.96 -11.38
C ASP A 155 11.10 14.98 -12.09
N PHE A 156 11.03 16.20 -11.54
CA PHE A 156 10.26 17.27 -12.13
C PHE A 156 11.19 18.41 -12.45
N ARG A 157 11.64 18.44 -13.71
CA ARG A 157 12.27 19.60 -14.33
C ARG A 157 11.23 20.21 -15.27
N PRO A 158 10.51 21.26 -14.86
CA PRO A 158 9.63 21.94 -15.79
C PRO A 158 10.48 22.46 -16.95
N LEU A 159 10.08 22.14 -18.18
CA LEU A 159 10.69 22.74 -19.36
C LEU A 159 10.37 24.24 -19.34
N LEU A 160 11.27 25.05 -19.89
CA LEU A 160 11.02 26.49 -20.06
C LEU A 160 9.74 26.68 -20.87
N THR A 161 8.89 27.60 -20.41
CA THR A 161 7.66 27.95 -21.13
C THR A 161 8.03 28.54 -22.48
N THR A 162 7.47 28.00 -23.56
CA THR A 162 7.71 28.47 -24.93
C THR A 162 6.92 29.73 -25.29
N GLY A 163 6.08 30.23 -24.37
CA GLY A 163 5.15 31.34 -24.63
C GLY A 163 3.97 30.99 -25.55
N LYS A 164 3.91 29.75 -26.05
CA LYS A 164 2.84 29.26 -26.93
C LYS A 164 1.80 28.50 -26.10
N ASN A 165 0.52 28.78 -26.36
CA ASN A 165 -0.60 28.06 -25.78
C ASN A 165 -1.21 27.16 -26.85
N VAL A 166 -1.50 25.91 -26.49
CA VAL A 166 -2.20 24.95 -27.37
C VAL A 166 -3.37 24.38 -26.58
N GLY A 167 -4.58 24.52 -27.13
CA GLY A 167 -5.75 23.81 -26.60
C GLY A 167 -5.66 22.34 -27.00
N ALA A 168 -5.91 21.44 -26.06
CA ALA A 168 -5.97 20.01 -26.33
C ALA A 168 -7.36 19.50 -25.97
N ASP A 169 -8.09 19.02 -26.98
CA ASP A 169 -9.38 18.38 -26.79
C ASP A 169 -9.25 16.86 -26.82
N PHE A 170 -9.87 16.19 -25.86
CA PHE A 170 -9.82 14.73 -25.75
C PHE A 170 -10.97 14.12 -26.56
N GLY A 171 -10.63 13.21 -27.47
CA GLY A 171 -11.59 12.51 -28.33
C GLY A 171 -11.58 11.00 -28.14
N MET A 172 -12.74 10.36 -28.41
CA MET A 172 -12.87 8.90 -28.37
C MET A 172 -13.08 8.25 -29.75
N LYS A 173 -13.54 9.01 -30.75
CA LYS A 173 -13.83 8.50 -32.11
C LYS A 173 -12.63 8.66 -33.06
N ASP A 174 -12.29 9.90 -33.40
CA ASP A 174 -11.42 10.19 -34.55
C ASP A 174 -9.95 10.40 -34.18
N ALA A 175 -9.68 10.86 -32.96
CA ALA A 175 -8.34 11.03 -32.39
C ALA A 175 -8.44 11.01 -30.86
N TYR A 176 -7.37 10.57 -30.19
CA TYR A 176 -7.25 10.62 -28.74
C TYR A 176 -7.10 12.05 -28.23
N LEU A 177 -6.30 12.84 -28.93
CA LEU A 177 -6.09 14.25 -28.66
C LEU A 177 -6.17 15.01 -29.98
N THR A 178 -6.97 16.06 -30.04
CA THR A 178 -6.94 17.04 -31.14
C THR A 178 -6.40 18.33 -30.58
N LEU A 179 -5.28 18.80 -31.13
CA LEU A 179 -4.68 20.06 -30.74
C LEU A 179 -5.37 21.21 -31.50
N SER A 180 -5.38 22.40 -30.91
CA SER A 180 -5.87 23.61 -31.57
C SER A 180 -5.06 24.00 -32.82
N THR A 181 -3.90 23.39 -33.00
CA THR A 181 -3.08 23.46 -34.22
C THR A 181 -3.63 22.60 -35.37
N GLY A 182 -4.65 21.79 -35.13
CA GLY A 182 -5.22 20.82 -36.08
C GLY A 182 -4.54 19.44 -36.04
N GLU A 183 -3.45 19.29 -35.28
CA GLU A 183 -2.76 18.01 -35.12
C GLU A 183 -3.63 17.00 -34.35
N LYS A 184 -3.69 15.77 -34.87
CA LYS A 184 -4.48 14.67 -34.29
C LYS A 184 -3.55 13.56 -33.80
N ILE A 185 -3.54 13.35 -32.49
CA ILE A 185 -2.79 12.28 -31.84
C ILE A 185 -3.70 11.06 -31.72
N GLN A 186 -3.27 9.92 -32.25
CA GLN A 186 -4.03 8.67 -32.22
C GLN A 186 -3.79 7.89 -30.92
N HIS A 187 -4.84 7.23 -30.43
CA HIS A 187 -4.71 6.34 -29.27
C HIS A 187 -3.93 5.08 -29.70
N PRO A 188 -2.90 4.63 -28.95
CA PRO A 188 -2.17 3.40 -29.30
C PRO A 188 -3.01 2.11 -29.18
N GLN A 189 -4.22 2.20 -28.61
CA GLN A 189 -5.20 1.10 -28.47
C GLN A 189 -4.61 -0.24 -27.97
N PRO A 190 -3.74 -0.26 -26.94
CA PRO A 190 -3.06 -1.48 -26.52
C PRO A 190 -4.04 -2.56 -26.02
N LEU A 191 -5.16 -2.16 -25.40
CA LEU A 191 -6.22 -3.08 -25.00
C LEU A 191 -6.84 -3.80 -26.19
N LYS A 192 -7.21 -3.06 -27.25
CA LYS A 192 -7.82 -3.62 -28.47
C LYS A 192 -6.89 -4.63 -29.13
N GLN A 193 -5.61 -4.31 -29.23
CA GLN A 193 -4.58 -5.22 -29.74
C GLN A 193 -4.45 -6.49 -28.89
N SER A 194 -4.66 -6.37 -27.57
CA SER A 194 -4.52 -7.48 -26.63
C SER A 194 -5.81 -8.30 -26.42
N LEU A 195 -6.97 -7.87 -26.93
CA LEU A 195 -8.28 -8.49 -26.67
C LEU A 195 -8.32 -9.97 -27.04
N ASN A 196 -7.77 -10.34 -28.21
CA ASN A 196 -7.75 -11.74 -28.65
C ASN A 196 -6.93 -12.63 -27.70
N LYS A 197 -5.80 -12.12 -27.22
CA LYS A 197 -4.96 -12.83 -26.25
C LYS A 197 -5.66 -12.96 -24.90
N LEU A 198 -6.29 -11.88 -24.42
CA LEU A 198 -7.06 -11.89 -23.16
C LEU A 198 -8.24 -12.84 -23.22
N ARG A 199 -8.98 -12.89 -24.35
CA ARG A 199 -10.09 -13.81 -24.54
C ARG A 199 -9.61 -15.26 -24.45
N LYS A 200 -8.52 -15.62 -25.14
CA LYS A 200 -7.94 -16.98 -25.06
C LYS A 200 -7.54 -17.37 -23.64
N LEU A 201 -6.95 -16.44 -22.88
CA LEU A 201 -6.49 -16.70 -21.50
C LEU A 201 -7.62 -16.76 -20.47
N ASN A 202 -8.78 -16.17 -20.77
CA ASN A 202 -9.95 -16.16 -19.89
C ASN A 202 -10.95 -17.30 -20.18
N ILE A 203 -10.73 -18.10 -21.23
CA ILE A 203 -11.48 -19.35 -21.41
C ILE A 203 -10.93 -20.33 -20.37
N GLU A 204 -11.75 -20.75 -19.41
CA GLU A 204 -11.35 -21.77 -18.44
C GLU A 204 -10.98 -23.07 -19.18
N PRO A 205 -9.90 -23.75 -18.80
CA PRO A 205 -9.68 -25.11 -19.25
C PRO A 205 -10.83 -25.97 -18.69
N VAL A 206 -11.63 -26.51 -19.61
CA VAL A 206 -12.52 -27.64 -19.30
C VAL A 206 -11.58 -28.78 -18.94
N TRP A 207 -11.50 -29.09 -17.64
CA TRP A 207 -10.86 -30.31 -17.18
C TRP A 207 -11.91 -31.41 -17.31
N ASP A 208 -11.71 -32.32 -18.27
CA ASP A 208 -12.44 -33.59 -18.38
C ASP A 208 -12.02 -34.56 -17.28
#